data_AF-A0A9P5CV95-F1
#
_entry.id   AF-A0A9P5CV95-F1
#
_cell.length_a   1.000
_cell.length_b   1.000
_cell.length_c   1.000
_cell.angle_alpha   90.00
_cell.angle_beta   90.00
_cell.angle_gamma   90.00
#
_symmetry.space_group_name_H-M   'P 1'
#
loop_
_entity.id
_entity.type
_entity.pdbx_description
1 polymer ?
#
loop_
_entity_poly.entity_id
_entity_poly.type
_entity_poly.pdbx_seq_one_letter_code
_entity_poly.pdbx_strand_id
1 'polypeptide(L)'
;MEASTRERPSYHAGDVEMTESHSCIKCGRSSESEHQSSPNIGSMAEPMSRRLEDHPKESEPATEAVVISEMDMIGSMMSQLQQLRSQFEGRLYKHGQELGNHLATIEDFKRQIKDRDKQIGQLNLSLENSSLTQGLATMQCQQEQLLNDLRIAQEANLRSIKATSWDPKEDREIRNEFSRLEERLRAWVRKYVVRDISRLRPLADFEKDAIVGRLKGSIARSTFDSLLKQMTPRLEGRFPFLIGHAMLAASIFDPMFSNPFFAIRYFNTNCKPITSSAMFGLYQRMGNASPSEAHIWRSQLLRFLTKPQPGSPESSLASPRIIESYSTGKAKLFLKGPIRLLLEAPKPGAIQYECLDDLCHIFACAMQLSLSLWCQRTQMACNAVFAGNTRAFLHTDPSMIAHRLHQLDEGENKLDGKEILLIIQPAVVAFGNEDGENYDKQKIWSPAIVLVNEKED
;
A
#
# COMPACT_ATOMS: atom_id res chain seq x y z
N MET A 1 -15.46 49.34 -35.39
CA MET A 1 -16.65 49.54 -34.55
C MET A 1 -17.05 48.15 -34.07
N GLU A 2 -17.08 47.76 -32.80
CA GLU A 2 -16.81 48.31 -31.47
C GLU A 2 -16.62 47.04 -30.60
N ALA A 3 -15.41 46.71 -30.11
CA ALA A 3 -14.91 47.00 -28.77
C ALA A 3 -15.87 46.59 -27.63
N SER A 4 -15.60 45.46 -26.98
CA SER A 4 -15.88 45.29 -25.54
C SER A 4 -14.98 44.22 -24.92
N THR A 5 -13.88 44.72 -24.39
CA THR A 5 -12.95 44.12 -23.43
C THR A 5 -13.65 43.80 -22.12
N ARG A 6 -13.41 42.61 -21.54
CA ARG A 6 -13.51 42.45 -20.09
C ARG A 6 -12.46 41.51 -19.53
N GLU A 7 -11.89 42.01 -18.45
CA GLU A 7 -10.59 41.69 -17.88
C GLU A 7 -10.62 40.46 -16.96
N ARG A 8 -9.41 39.93 -16.75
CA ARG A 8 -9.03 38.91 -15.78
C ARG A 8 -9.30 39.36 -14.34
N PRO A 9 -9.33 38.39 -13.41
CA PRO A 9 -8.60 38.53 -12.17
C PRO A 9 -7.39 37.58 -12.15
N SER A 10 -6.22 38.20 -12.00
CA SER A 10 -4.99 37.60 -11.53
C SER A 10 -5.15 37.24 -10.05
N TYR A 11 -4.89 35.98 -9.68
CA TYR A 11 -4.54 35.64 -8.31
C TYR A 11 -3.08 35.24 -8.25
N HIS A 12 -2.38 35.98 -7.39
CA HIS A 12 -0.97 35.91 -7.10
C HIS A 12 -0.60 34.67 -6.29
N ALA A 13 0.69 34.36 -6.39
CA ALA A 13 1.42 33.33 -5.69
C ALA A 13 1.25 33.40 -4.17
N GLY A 14 1.18 32.22 -3.56
CA GLY A 14 1.46 32.00 -2.15
C GLY A 14 2.38 30.79 -2.06
N ASP A 15 3.68 31.06 -2.09
CA ASP A 15 4.70 30.17 -1.56
C ASP A 15 4.40 29.94 -0.07
N VAL A 16 4.36 28.68 0.36
CA VAL A 16 4.55 28.34 1.78
C VAL A 16 5.58 27.23 1.83
N GLU A 17 6.75 27.65 2.29
CA GLU A 17 7.92 26.85 2.59
C GLU A 17 7.63 25.70 3.55
N MET A 18 8.45 24.67 3.40
CA MET A 18 8.69 23.65 4.40
C MET A 18 9.09 24.29 5.73
N THR A 19 8.45 23.88 6.81
CA THR A 19 9.07 23.92 8.14
C THR A 19 8.97 22.54 8.77
N GLU A 20 10.09 21.82 8.70
CA GLU A 20 10.47 20.74 9.60
C GLU A 20 10.22 21.17 11.06
N SER A 21 9.59 20.31 11.85
CA SER A 21 9.52 20.46 13.29
C SER A 21 10.24 19.28 13.93
N HIS A 22 11.56 19.41 14.01
CA HIS A 22 12.38 18.72 15.00
C HIS A 22 12.07 19.29 16.39
N SER A 23 11.67 18.45 17.35
CA SER A 23 11.90 18.70 18.78
C SER A 23 12.59 17.45 19.34
N CYS A 24 13.91 17.40 19.29
CA CYS A 24 14.84 17.89 20.32
C CYS A 24 14.56 17.31 21.72
N ILE A 25 15.12 16.12 21.89
CA ILE A 25 15.72 15.59 23.11
C ILE A 25 16.41 16.71 23.90
N LYS A 26 16.03 16.92 25.16
CA LYS A 26 16.90 17.55 26.15
C LYS A 26 17.13 16.59 27.32
N CYS A 27 18.19 15.81 27.17
CA CYS A 27 19.01 15.40 28.31
C CYS A 27 19.64 16.66 28.94
N GLY A 28 19.56 16.76 30.25
CA GLY A 28 20.28 17.73 31.06
C GLY A 28 20.72 17.07 32.36
N ARG A 29 21.77 16.23 32.26
CA ARG A 29 22.62 15.79 33.36
C ARG A 29 23.76 16.80 33.49
N SER A 30 24.01 17.27 34.70
CA SER A 30 25.28 17.75 35.27
C SER A 30 24.94 18.17 36.72
N SER A 31 25.42 17.56 37.82
CA SER A 31 26.80 17.13 38.19
C SER A 31 27.76 18.27 37.93
N GLU A 32 28.52 18.86 38.84
CA GLU A 32 29.02 18.61 40.19
C GLU A 32 29.30 20.01 40.79
N SER A 33 29.44 20.24 42.08
CA SER A 33 30.69 19.95 42.82
C SER A 33 30.52 20.56 44.21
N GLU A 34 30.70 19.74 45.23
CA GLU A 34 31.88 19.78 46.12
C GLU A 34 31.93 21.03 47.00
N HIS A 35 31.82 20.83 48.31
CA HIS A 35 32.96 21.11 49.17
C HIS A 35 32.90 20.25 50.44
N GLN A 36 33.94 19.43 50.54
CA GLN A 36 34.41 18.76 51.74
C GLN A 36 34.73 19.81 52.82
N SER A 37 34.56 19.44 54.10
CA SER A 37 35.50 19.74 55.19
C SER A 37 35.08 19.01 56.46
N SER A 38 35.89 18.03 56.88
CA SER A 38 36.07 17.64 58.29
C SER A 38 37.37 18.32 58.78
N PRO A 39 37.88 18.08 60.00
CA PRO A 39 37.34 18.19 61.36
C PRO A 39 38.19 19.18 62.22
N ASN A 40 37.78 19.59 63.43
CA ASN A 40 38.66 19.68 64.63
C ASN A 40 38.04 20.35 65.87
N ILE A 41 38.20 19.66 67.02
CA ILE A 41 38.86 20.06 68.28
C ILE A 41 38.83 21.55 68.72
N GLY A 42 38.32 21.76 69.95
CA GLY A 42 38.58 22.90 70.84
C GLY A 42 37.56 22.89 72.00
N SER A 43 37.84 22.31 73.17
CA SER A 43 38.69 22.83 74.26
C SER A 43 38.22 24.17 74.84
N MET A 44 37.53 24.11 75.98
CA MET A 44 37.61 25.00 77.16
C MET A 44 36.83 24.26 78.28
N ALA A 45 37.43 23.69 79.34
CA ALA A 45 38.13 24.32 80.47
C ALA A 45 37.30 25.50 81.05
N GLU A 46 36.96 25.63 82.32
CA GLU A 46 37.43 25.03 83.57
C GLU A 46 36.50 25.56 84.72
N PRO A 47 36.72 25.18 86.00
CA PRO A 47 35.77 25.23 87.12
C PRO A 47 35.94 26.45 88.04
N MET A 48 35.14 26.54 89.11
CA MET A 48 35.60 27.18 90.36
C MET A 48 35.02 26.49 91.62
N SER A 49 35.92 25.82 92.34
CA SER A 49 35.89 25.65 93.80
C SER A 49 36.49 26.88 94.48
N ARG A 50 36.10 27.18 95.72
CA ARG A 50 36.95 27.61 96.87
C ARG A 50 36.06 27.85 98.11
N ARG A 51 36.25 27.08 99.19
CA ARG A 51 37.21 27.20 100.32
C ARG A 51 36.66 28.12 101.43
N LEU A 52 36.35 27.61 102.62
CA LEU A 52 37.22 27.25 103.77
C LEU A 52 37.55 28.46 104.66
N GLU A 53 37.09 28.35 105.92
CA GLU A 53 37.67 28.81 107.20
C GLU A 53 38.08 30.29 107.40
N ASP A 54 37.53 30.93 108.44
CA ASP A 54 38.28 31.27 109.66
C ASP A 54 37.40 31.96 110.75
N HIS A 55 37.66 31.60 112.01
CA HIS A 55 37.30 32.29 113.27
C HIS A 55 38.54 33.11 113.76
N PRO A 56 38.67 33.71 114.98
CA PRO A 56 37.75 34.14 116.06
C PRO A 56 38.06 35.59 116.59
N LYS A 57 37.36 36.04 117.65
CA LYS A 57 37.84 36.80 118.86
C LYS A 57 36.62 37.32 119.65
N GLU A 58 36.35 36.81 120.85
CA GLU A 58 36.81 37.25 122.20
C GLU A 58 36.17 38.55 122.72
N SER A 59 35.32 38.42 123.76
CA SER A 59 35.38 39.22 125.00
C SER A 59 34.39 38.67 126.06
N GLU A 60 34.95 38.16 127.16
CA GLU A 60 34.39 37.90 128.52
C GLU A 60 33.98 39.20 129.27
N PRO A 61 33.60 39.20 130.59
CA PRO A 61 33.12 38.17 131.54
C PRO A 61 31.73 38.59 132.14
N ALA A 62 31.08 38.03 133.17
CA ALA A 62 31.49 37.31 134.38
C ALA A 62 30.29 36.55 135.01
N THR A 63 30.61 35.46 135.73
CA THR A 63 29.98 34.88 136.96
C THR A 63 28.46 34.96 137.11
N GLU A 64 27.71 33.88 137.33
CA GLU A 64 27.88 32.88 138.39
C GLU A 64 26.77 31.80 138.23
N ALA A 65 26.98 30.63 138.85
CA ALA A 65 25.95 29.70 139.29
C ALA A 65 25.38 28.63 138.32
N VAL A 66 25.88 27.41 138.56
CA VAL A 66 25.11 26.17 138.79
C VAL A 66 24.93 25.20 137.62
N VAL A 67 25.79 24.18 137.69
CA VAL A 67 25.90 22.91 136.98
C VAL A 67 24.63 22.06 137.12
N ILE A 68 23.71 22.12 136.14
CA ILE A 68 22.67 21.11 135.82
C ILE A 68 22.24 21.23 134.33
N SER A 69 23.04 20.85 133.30
CA SER A 69 22.49 20.70 131.91
C SER A 69 23.39 20.03 130.83
N GLU A 70 24.43 19.24 131.14
CA GLU A 70 25.21 18.54 130.08
C GLU A 70 24.47 17.32 129.48
N MET A 71 23.48 16.78 130.18
CA MET A 71 22.61 15.71 129.69
C MET A 71 21.57 16.17 128.65
N ASP A 72 21.19 17.46 128.66
CA ASP A 72 20.22 18.02 127.69
C ASP A 72 20.86 18.28 126.31
N MET A 73 22.17 18.53 126.25
CA MET A 73 22.88 18.81 125.00
C MET A 73 23.10 17.56 124.14
N ILE A 74 23.42 16.41 124.78
CA ILE A 74 23.52 15.10 124.11
C ILE A 74 22.12 14.63 123.66
N GLY A 75 21.08 14.89 124.44
CA GLY A 75 19.68 14.65 124.05
C GLY A 75 19.28 15.45 122.80
N SER A 76 19.66 16.73 122.73
CA SER A 76 19.43 17.60 121.56
C SER A 76 20.16 17.10 120.31
N MET A 77 21.43 16.69 120.43
CA MET A 77 22.22 16.19 119.30
C MET A 77 21.72 14.84 118.76
N MET A 78 21.32 13.92 119.66
CA MET A 78 20.66 12.67 119.29
C MET A 78 19.32 12.93 118.59
N SER A 79 18.57 13.92 119.06
CA SER A 79 17.31 14.33 118.43
C SER A 79 17.52 14.93 117.02
N GLN A 80 18.60 15.71 116.81
CA GLN A 80 18.97 16.23 115.48
C GLN A 80 19.43 15.13 114.52
N LEU A 81 20.25 14.18 114.98
CA LEU A 81 20.66 13.03 114.16
C LEU A 81 19.47 12.15 113.77
N GLN A 82 18.53 11.96 114.70
CA GLN A 82 17.30 11.21 114.44
C GLN A 82 16.38 11.94 113.46
N GLN A 83 16.31 13.28 113.53
CA GLN A 83 15.60 14.11 112.58
C GLN A 83 16.25 14.07 111.18
N LEU A 84 17.58 14.12 111.09
CA LEU A 84 18.31 14.05 109.83
C LEU A 84 18.16 12.67 109.18
N ARG A 85 18.23 11.59 109.98
CA ARG A 85 17.96 10.23 109.51
C ARG A 85 16.55 10.10 108.95
N SER A 86 15.55 10.60 109.66
CA SER A 86 14.16 10.63 109.19
C SER A 86 14.01 11.42 107.88
N GLN A 87 14.70 12.56 107.73
CA GLN A 87 14.72 13.32 106.47
C GLN A 87 15.39 12.58 105.31
N PHE A 88 16.49 11.86 105.58
CA PHE A 88 17.16 11.04 104.56
C PHE A 88 16.30 9.84 104.14
N GLU A 89 15.72 9.12 105.10
CA GLU A 89 14.81 8.00 104.83
C GLU A 89 13.57 8.48 104.05
N GLY A 90 13.01 9.65 104.41
CA GLY A 90 11.91 10.27 103.68
C GLY A 90 12.27 10.68 102.25
N ARG A 91 13.49 11.18 102.01
CA ARG A 91 13.98 11.51 100.65
C ARG A 91 14.26 10.26 99.82
N LEU A 92 14.87 9.23 100.40
CA LEU A 92 15.10 7.95 99.73
C LEU A 92 13.79 7.26 99.36
N TYR A 93 12.77 7.32 100.23
CA TYR A 93 11.45 6.80 99.94
C TYR A 93 10.79 7.55 98.77
N LYS A 94 10.85 8.90 98.76
CA LYS A 94 10.33 9.72 97.65
C LYS A 94 11.03 9.41 96.32
N HIS A 95 12.37 9.37 96.31
CA HIS A 95 13.11 9.01 95.09
C HIS A 95 12.85 7.58 94.64
N GLY A 96 12.68 6.62 95.55
CA GLY A 96 12.27 5.25 95.21
C GLY A 96 10.90 5.22 94.53
N GLN A 97 9.96 6.03 95.00
CA GLN A 97 8.63 6.18 94.39
C GLN A 97 8.70 6.86 93.02
N GLU A 98 9.49 7.94 92.88
CA GLU A 98 9.72 8.63 91.61
C GLU A 98 10.37 7.71 90.58
N LEU A 99 11.38 6.93 90.97
CA LEU A 99 12.04 5.95 90.11
C LEU A 99 11.07 4.86 89.65
N GLY A 100 10.20 4.37 90.55
CA GLY A 100 9.13 3.44 90.20
C GLY A 100 8.14 4.01 89.19
N ASN A 101 7.73 5.27 89.36
CA ASN A 101 6.85 5.97 88.41
C ASN A 101 7.52 6.15 87.05
N HIS A 102 8.81 6.52 87.01
CA HIS A 102 9.57 6.64 85.76
C HIS A 102 9.71 5.30 85.04
N LEU A 103 10.00 4.21 85.77
CA LEU A 103 10.07 2.88 85.17
C LEU A 103 8.72 2.44 84.57
N ALA A 104 7.61 2.69 85.26
CA ALA A 104 6.28 2.43 84.74
C ALA A 104 6.01 3.24 83.45
N THR A 105 6.39 4.51 83.43
CA THR A 105 6.26 5.38 82.26
C THR A 105 7.11 4.91 81.08
N ILE A 106 8.34 4.45 81.33
CA ILE A 106 9.24 3.90 80.30
C ILE A 106 8.65 2.62 79.70
N GLU A 107 8.10 1.72 80.52
CA GLU A 107 7.47 0.50 80.01
C GLU A 107 6.20 0.79 79.20
N ASP A 108 5.43 1.81 79.56
CA ASP A 108 4.29 2.26 78.75
C ASP A 108 4.76 2.81 77.40
N PHE A 109 5.79 3.67 77.37
CA PHE A 109 6.36 4.16 76.12
C PHE A 109 6.93 3.04 75.24
N LYS A 110 7.57 2.01 75.82
CA LYS A 110 8.03 0.85 75.06
C LYS A 110 6.88 0.11 74.38
N ARG A 111 5.74 -0.06 75.07
CA ARG A 111 4.54 -0.67 74.48
C ARG A 111 4.01 0.18 73.33
N GLN A 112 3.89 1.50 73.53
CA GLN A 112 3.42 2.43 72.50
C GLN A 112 4.32 2.42 71.26
N ILE A 113 5.64 2.38 71.43
CA ILE A 113 6.60 2.29 70.31
C ILE A 113 6.36 0.98 69.52
N LYS A 114 6.23 -0.14 70.22
CA LYS A 114 6.02 -1.44 69.59
C LYS A 114 4.70 -1.50 68.80
N ASP A 115 3.63 -0.89 69.31
CA ASP A 115 2.35 -0.82 68.63
C ASP A 115 2.41 0.09 67.40
N ARG A 116 3.12 1.22 67.49
CA ARG A 116 3.36 2.12 66.35
C ARG A 116 4.18 1.44 65.25
N ASP A 117 5.24 0.71 65.61
CA ASP A 117 6.05 -0.03 64.64
C ASP A 117 5.22 -1.06 63.87
N LYS A 118 4.31 -1.75 64.57
CA LYS A 118 3.36 -2.67 63.95
C LYS A 118 2.43 -1.95 62.98
N GLN A 119 1.92 -0.78 63.34
CA GLN A 119 1.05 0.04 62.49
C GLN A 119 1.78 0.56 61.24
N ILE A 120 3.04 1.00 61.39
CA ILE A 120 3.89 1.44 60.28
C ILE A 120 4.12 0.27 59.31
N GLY A 121 4.40 -0.93 59.82
CA GLY A 121 4.54 -2.12 58.98
C GLY A 121 3.29 -2.43 58.15
N GLN A 122 2.10 -2.33 58.75
CA GLN A 122 0.83 -2.53 58.05
C GLN A 122 0.57 -1.46 56.98
N LEU A 123 0.87 -0.19 57.27
CA LEU A 123 0.71 0.89 56.30
C LEU A 123 1.67 0.74 55.11
N ASN A 124 2.92 0.36 55.34
CA ASN A 124 3.89 0.12 54.28
C ASN A 124 3.44 -1.03 53.35
N LEU A 125 2.96 -2.14 53.91
CA LEU A 125 2.37 -3.24 53.13
C LEU A 125 1.16 -2.80 52.31
N SER A 126 0.28 -1.96 52.88
CA SER A 126 -0.88 -1.43 52.16
C SER A 126 -0.47 -0.50 51.01
N LEU A 127 0.57 0.32 51.22
CA LEU A 127 1.10 1.22 50.20
C LEU A 127 1.72 0.44 49.04
N GLU A 128 2.51 -0.59 49.35
CA GLU A 128 3.16 -1.45 48.35
C GLU A 128 2.12 -2.22 47.52
N ASN A 129 1.12 -2.81 48.18
CA ASN A 129 0.02 -3.49 47.48
C ASN A 129 -0.78 -2.54 46.57
N SER A 130 -1.02 -1.31 47.02
CA SER A 130 -1.69 -0.29 46.20
C SER A 130 -0.85 0.08 44.98
N SER A 131 0.46 0.28 45.15
CA SER A 131 1.40 0.59 44.07
C SER A 131 1.48 -0.55 43.05
N LEU A 132 1.60 -1.80 43.51
CA LEU A 132 1.61 -2.98 42.63
C LEU A 132 0.30 -3.14 41.86
N THR A 133 -0.84 -2.91 42.51
CA THR A 133 -2.16 -2.98 41.85
C THR A 133 -2.29 -1.91 40.76
N GLN A 134 -1.81 -0.69 41.02
CA GLN A 134 -1.80 0.39 40.04
C GLN A 134 -0.85 0.07 38.86
N GLY A 135 0.31 -0.52 39.14
CA GLY A 135 1.26 -0.97 38.12
C GLY A 135 0.66 -2.05 37.22
N LEU A 136 -0.02 -3.05 37.80
CA LEU A 136 -0.71 -4.10 37.04
C LEU A 136 -1.82 -3.54 36.15
N ALA A 137 -2.65 -2.63 36.67
CA ALA A 137 -3.71 -2.00 35.89
C ALA A 137 -3.15 -1.18 34.70
N THR A 138 -2.03 -0.48 34.92
CA THR A 138 -1.35 0.30 33.87
C THR A 138 -0.81 -0.63 32.77
N MET A 139 -0.15 -1.73 33.16
CA MET A 139 0.36 -2.72 32.19
C MET A 139 -0.76 -3.39 31.40
N GLN A 140 -1.88 -3.73 32.04
CA GLN A 140 -3.04 -4.30 31.37
C GLN A 140 -3.63 -3.33 30.34
N CYS A 141 -3.76 -2.05 30.69
CA CYS A 141 -4.23 -1.02 29.77
C CYS A 141 -3.30 -0.86 28.55
N GLN A 142 -1.99 -0.88 28.77
CA GLN A 142 -1.00 -0.83 27.67
C GLN A 142 -1.08 -2.07 26.77
N GLN A 143 -1.27 -3.26 27.34
CA GLN A 143 -1.43 -4.49 26.56
C GLN A 143 -2.69 -4.43 25.69
N GLU A 144 -3.80 -3.94 26.23
CA GLU A 144 -5.04 -3.78 25.49
C GLU A 144 -4.91 -2.77 24.34
N GLN A 145 -4.21 -1.65 24.59
CA GLN A 145 -3.90 -0.66 23.55
C GLN A 145 -3.06 -1.28 22.42
N LEU A 146 -1.97 -1.97 22.74
CA LEU A 146 -1.12 -2.62 21.73
C LEU A 146 -1.87 -3.67 20.91
N LEU A 147 -2.73 -4.47 21.56
CA LEU A 147 -3.56 -5.45 20.87
C LEU A 147 -4.57 -4.78 19.92
N ASN A 148 -5.17 -3.66 20.35
CA ASN A 148 -6.09 -2.91 19.51
C ASN A 148 -5.37 -2.24 18.33
N ASP A 149 -4.18 -1.68 18.54
CA ASP A 149 -3.37 -1.10 17.46
C ASP A 149 -2.94 -2.16 16.45
N LEU A 150 -2.54 -3.33 16.92
CA LEU A 150 -2.22 -4.48 16.07
C LEU A 150 -3.44 -4.91 15.25
N ARG A 151 -4.63 -4.97 15.86
CA ARG A 151 -5.89 -5.26 15.15
C ARG A 151 -6.21 -4.19 14.10
N ILE A 152 -6.09 -2.91 14.43
CA ILE A 152 -6.33 -1.80 13.50
C ILE A 152 -5.35 -1.88 12.32
N ALA A 153 -4.07 -2.13 12.59
CA ALA A 153 -3.05 -2.29 11.56
C ALA A 153 -3.32 -3.51 10.66
N GLN A 154 -3.70 -4.65 11.25
CA GLN A 154 -4.09 -5.86 10.52
C GLN A 154 -5.36 -5.64 9.69
N GLU A 155 -6.39 -5.00 10.23
CA GLU A 155 -7.60 -4.66 9.48
C GLU A 155 -7.31 -3.67 8.35
N ALA A 156 -6.46 -2.67 8.58
CA ALA A 156 -6.04 -1.75 7.53
C ALA A 156 -5.28 -2.47 6.41
N ASN A 157 -4.42 -3.43 6.76
CA ASN A 157 -3.67 -4.24 5.80
C ASN A 157 -4.58 -5.24 5.07
N LEU A 158 -5.53 -5.88 5.75
CA LEU A 158 -6.53 -6.75 5.12
C LEU A 158 -7.48 -5.96 4.21
N ARG A 159 -7.85 -4.73 4.60
CA ARG A 159 -8.64 -3.83 3.75
C ARG A 159 -7.83 -3.35 2.55
N SER A 160 -6.53 -3.08 2.69
CA SER A 160 -5.67 -2.73 1.56
C SER A 160 -5.50 -3.92 0.61
N ILE A 161 -5.35 -5.14 1.12
CA ILE A 161 -5.30 -6.39 0.35
C ILE A 161 -6.65 -6.65 -0.37
N LYS A 162 -7.79 -6.51 0.33
CA LYS A 162 -9.12 -6.65 -0.28
C LYS A 162 -9.42 -5.55 -1.30
N ALA A 163 -8.95 -4.32 -1.08
CA ALA A 163 -9.09 -3.23 -2.04
C ALA A 163 -8.15 -3.37 -3.26
N THR A 164 -7.14 -4.23 -3.17
CA THR A 164 -6.17 -4.57 -4.24
C THR A 164 -6.42 -5.92 -4.90
N SER A 165 -7.41 -6.71 -4.45
CA SER A 165 -7.91 -7.91 -5.14
C SER A 165 -8.61 -7.51 -6.45
N TRP A 166 -7.77 -7.10 -7.39
CA TRP A 166 -8.05 -7.24 -8.81
C TRP A 166 -7.68 -8.67 -9.14
N ASP A 167 -8.67 -9.56 -9.06
CA ASP A 167 -8.49 -10.97 -9.38
C ASP A 167 -8.17 -11.09 -10.87
N PRO A 168 -6.97 -11.58 -11.23
CA PRO A 168 -6.61 -11.72 -12.63
C PRO A 168 -7.52 -12.74 -13.29
N LYS A 169 -7.83 -12.51 -14.57
CA LYS A 169 -8.66 -13.46 -15.32
C LYS A 169 -7.86 -14.74 -15.55
N GLU A 170 -8.49 -15.88 -15.32
CA GLU A 170 -7.86 -17.17 -15.61
C GLU A 170 -7.61 -17.33 -17.12
N ASP A 171 -6.52 -18.03 -17.48
CA ASP A 171 -6.14 -18.23 -18.89
C ASP A 171 -7.25 -18.90 -19.73
N ARG A 172 -8.11 -19.73 -19.11
CA ARG A 172 -9.27 -20.34 -19.78
C ARG A 172 -10.34 -19.30 -20.13
N GLU A 173 -10.65 -18.40 -19.21
CA GLU A 173 -11.61 -17.33 -19.44
C GLU A 173 -11.11 -16.36 -20.51
N ILE A 174 -9.81 -16.03 -20.47
CA ILE A 174 -9.17 -15.18 -21.47
C ILE A 174 -9.31 -15.81 -22.87
N ARG A 175 -9.00 -17.10 -23.00
CA ARG A 175 -9.18 -17.86 -24.26
C ARG A 175 -10.63 -17.81 -24.75
N ASN A 176 -11.60 -18.03 -23.87
CA ASN A 176 -13.03 -17.95 -24.22
C ASN A 176 -13.45 -16.55 -24.71
N GLU A 177 -12.95 -15.48 -24.09
CA GLU A 177 -13.24 -14.11 -24.53
C GLU A 177 -12.63 -13.79 -25.90
N PHE A 178 -11.42 -14.30 -26.20
CA PHE A 178 -10.86 -14.20 -27.55
C PHE A 178 -11.66 -14.97 -28.58
N SER A 179 -12.14 -16.19 -28.26
CA SER A 179 -13.03 -16.95 -29.15
C SER A 179 -14.34 -16.20 -29.42
N ARG A 180 -14.95 -15.61 -28.39
CA ARG A 180 -16.16 -14.78 -28.54
C ARG A 180 -15.89 -13.54 -29.39
N LEU A 181 -14.73 -12.90 -29.25
CA LEU A 181 -14.34 -11.76 -30.08
C LEU A 181 -14.20 -12.19 -31.55
N GLU A 182 -13.49 -13.29 -31.82
CA GLU A 182 -13.33 -13.85 -33.16
C GLU A 182 -14.68 -14.16 -33.82
N GLU A 183 -15.61 -14.79 -33.08
CA GLU A 183 -16.96 -15.07 -33.56
C GLU A 183 -17.73 -13.80 -33.97
N ARG A 184 -17.60 -12.71 -33.18
CA ARG A 184 -18.21 -11.42 -33.52
C ARG A 184 -17.60 -10.80 -34.77
N LEU A 185 -16.27 -10.83 -34.92
CA LEU A 185 -15.60 -10.32 -36.13
C LEU A 185 -16.11 -11.07 -37.37
N ARG A 186 -16.11 -12.39 -37.27
CA ARG A 186 -16.58 -13.32 -38.31
C ARG A 186 -18.05 -13.10 -38.67
N ALA A 187 -18.91 -12.89 -37.68
CA ALA A 187 -20.33 -12.64 -37.88
C ALA A 187 -20.57 -11.31 -38.62
N TRP A 188 -19.87 -10.25 -38.21
CA TRP A 188 -19.96 -8.94 -38.85
C TRP A 188 -19.53 -8.99 -40.32
N VAL A 189 -18.37 -9.60 -40.61
CA VAL A 189 -17.87 -9.74 -41.98
C VAL A 189 -18.86 -10.53 -42.83
N ARG A 190 -19.41 -11.64 -42.32
CA ARG A 190 -20.42 -12.43 -43.04
C ARG A 190 -21.69 -11.64 -43.37
N LYS A 191 -22.06 -10.69 -42.50
CA LYS A 191 -23.27 -9.87 -42.62
C LYS A 191 -23.11 -8.72 -43.61
N TYR A 192 -21.94 -8.08 -43.67
CA TYR A 192 -21.78 -6.80 -44.38
C TYR A 192 -20.77 -6.80 -45.53
N VAL A 193 -19.87 -7.78 -45.63
CA VAL A 193 -18.88 -7.85 -46.71
C VAL A 193 -19.43 -8.61 -47.92
N VAL A 194 -19.11 -8.12 -49.13
CA VAL A 194 -19.52 -8.74 -50.40
C VAL A 194 -19.10 -10.21 -50.45
N ARG A 195 -19.97 -11.07 -50.95
CA ARG A 195 -19.69 -12.50 -51.04
C ARG A 195 -18.88 -12.88 -52.28
N ASP A 196 -19.05 -12.15 -53.38
CA ASP A 196 -18.48 -12.48 -54.69
C ASP A 196 -17.23 -11.64 -54.98
N ILE A 197 -16.12 -12.33 -55.27
CA ILE A 197 -14.84 -11.74 -55.67
C ILE A 197 -14.94 -10.94 -56.98
N SER A 198 -15.92 -11.24 -57.83
CA SER A 198 -16.17 -10.54 -59.09
C SER A 198 -16.43 -9.05 -58.90
N ARG A 199 -16.87 -8.62 -57.71
CA ARG A 199 -17.05 -7.19 -57.37
C ARG A 199 -15.73 -6.46 -57.10
N LEU A 200 -14.67 -7.20 -56.76
CA LEU A 200 -13.37 -6.62 -56.40
C LEU A 200 -12.38 -6.65 -57.57
N ARG A 201 -12.56 -7.55 -58.55
CA ARG A 201 -11.71 -7.62 -59.74
C ARG A 201 -11.63 -6.30 -60.54
N PRO A 202 -12.73 -5.52 -60.68
CA PRO A 202 -12.71 -4.26 -61.41
C PRO A 202 -12.11 -3.07 -60.64
N LEU A 203 -11.71 -3.25 -59.37
CA LEU A 203 -11.10 -2.17 -58.59
C LEU A 203 -9.81 -1.67 -59.25
N ALA A 204 -9.57 -0.37 -59.16
CA ALA A 204 -8.34 0.22 -59.66
C ALA A 204 -7.13 -0.20 -58.80
N ASP A 205 -5.92 -0.16 -59.39
CA ASP A 205 -4.71 -0.62 -58.69
C ASP A 205 -4.47 0.13 -57.37
N PHE A 206 -4.72 1.44 -57.32
CA PHE A 206 -4.58 2.22 -56.09
C PHE A 206 -5.57 1.79 -54.98
N GLU A 207 -6.74 1.26 -55.34
CA GLU A 207 -7.74 0.75 -54.40
C GLU A 207 -7.32 -0.62 -53.86
N LYS A 208 -6.83 -1.50 -54.75
CA LYS A 208 -6.23 -2.78 -54.38
C LYS A 208 -5.02 -2.59 -53.47
N ASP A 209 -4.16 -1.63 -53.78
CA ASP A 209 -2.99 -1.26 -52.97
C ASP A 209 -3.41 -0.68 -51.62
N ALA A 210 -4.52 0.06 -51.53
CA ALA A 210 -5.04 0.53 -50.26
C ALA A 210 -5.50 -0.63 -49.35
N ILE A 211 -6.09 -1.69 -49.93
CA ILE A 211 -6.47 -2.91 -49.20
C ILE A 211 -5.23 -3.63 -48.68
N VAL A 212 -4.25 -3.90 -49.54
CA VAL A 212 -3.01 -4.60 -49.16
C VAL A 212 -2.19 -3.76 -48.18
N GLY A 213 -2.11 -2.45 -48.40
CA GLY A 213 -1.43 -1.50 -47.52
C GLY A 213 -2.00 -1.47 -46.12
N ARG A 214 -3.32 -1.70 -45.97
CA ARG A 214 -3.96 -1.82 -44.65
C ARG A 214 -3.55 -3.11 -43.90
N LEU A 215 -3.14 -4.14 -44.63
CA LEU A 215 -2.69 -5.44 -44.10
C LEU A 215 -1.17 -5.58 -44.15
N LYS A 216 -0.43 -4.47 -44.24
CA LYS A 216 1.03 -4.47 -44.24
C LYS A 216 1.53 -5.06 -42.91
N GLY A 217 2.23 -6.20 -42.99
CA GLY A 217 2.68 -6.98 -41.83
C GLY A 217 1.92 -8.31 -41.67
N SER A 218 0.70 -8.41 -42.19
CA SER A 218 -0.10 -9.64 -42.19
C SER A 218 -0.01 -10.44 -43.49
N ILE A 219 0.50 -9.83 -44.57
CA ILE A 219 0.65 -10.46 -45.89
C ILE A 219 2.13 -10.72 -46.18
N ALA A 220 2.46 -11.89 -46.76
CA ALA A 220 3.82 -12.34 -47.03
C ALA A 220 4.60 -11.60 -48.15
N ARG A 221 4.22 -10.35 -48.49
CA ARG A 221 4.76 -9.49 -49.57
C ARG A 221 4.16 -9.71 -50.97
N SER A 222 2.94 -10.19 -51.06
CA SER A 222 2.19 -10.29 -52.32
C SER A 222 1.34 -9.03 -52.60
N THR A 223 1.22 -8.66 -53.87
CA THR A 223 0.17 -7.72 -54.33
C THR A 223 -1.22 -8.38 -54.22
N PHE A 224 -2.29 -7.60 -54.34
CA PHE A 224 -3.66 -8.11 -54.28
C PHE A 224 -3.90 -9.25 -55.29
N ASP A 225 -3.49 -9.03 -56.54
CA ASP A 225 -3.66 -10.02 -57.60
C ASP A 225 -2.68 -11.20 -57.46
N SER A 226 -1.48 -10.98 -56.95
CA SER A 226 -0.54 -12.07 -56.65
C SER A 226 -1.05 -12.97 -55.52
N LEU A 227 -1.65 -12.38 -54.49
CA LEU A 227 -2.26 -13.12 -53.38
C LEU A 227 -3.41 -13.99 -53.87
N LEU A 228 -4.31 -13.42 -54.69
CA LEU A 228 -5.40 -14.16 -55.33
C LEU A 228 -4.87 -15.33 -56.18
N LYS A 229 -3.82 -15.09 -56.98
CA LYS A 229 -3.21 -16.13 -57.82
C LYS A 229 -2.61 -17.28 -57.02
N GLN A 230 -2.20 -17.08 -55.77
CA GLN A 230 -1.67 -18.16 -54.92
C GLN A 230 -2.78 -18.98 -54.23
N MET A 231 -4.01 -18.46 -54.16
CA MET A 231 -5.13 -19.16 -53.56
C MET A 231 -5.70 -20.26 -54.49
N THR A 232 -6.21 -21.33 -53.88
CA THR A 232 -7.05 -22.31 -54.59
C THR A 232 -8.41 -21.68 -54.94
N PRO A 233 -9.12 -22.16 -55.99
CA PRO A 233 -10.40 -21.57 -56.42
C PRO A 233 -11.43 -21.43 -55.29
N ARG A 234 -11.39 -22.37 -54.33
CA ARG A 234 -12.23 -22.35 -53.14
C ARG A 234 -11.91 -21.18 -52.21
N LEU A 235 -10.64 -20.95 -51.93
CA LEU A 235 -10.18 -19.85 -51.08
C LEU A 235 -10.40 -18.50 -51.79
N GLU A 236 -10.15 -18.46 -53.11
CA GLU A 236 -10.40 -17.29 -53.96
C GLU A 236 -11.88 -16.85 -53.90
N GLY A 237 -12.82 -17.80 -53.98
CA GLY A 237 -14.26 -17.52 -53.84
C GLY A 237 -14.67 -16.99 -52.46
N ARG A 238 -13.80 -17.08 -51.45
CA ARG A 238 -14.01 -16.53 -50.10
C ARG A 238 -13.09 -15.35 -49.79
N PHE A 239 -12.34 -14.87 -50.78
CA PHE A 239 -11.35 -13.82 -50.59
C PHE A 239 -11.90 -12.54 -49.96
N PRO A 240 -13.06 -11.97 -50.38
CA PRO A 240 -13.57 -10.75 -49.75
C PRO A 240 -13.80 -10.93 -48.25
N PHE A 241 -14.36 -12.08 -47.85
CA PHE A 241 -14.59 -12.45 -46.47
C PHE A 241 -13.27 -12.57 -45.69
N LEU A 242 -12.26 -13.25 -46.25
CA LEU A 242 -10.96 -13.43 -45.60
C LEU A 242 -10.25 -12.10 -45.36
N ILE A 243 -10.21 -11.24 -46.38
CA ILE A 243 -9.59 -9.92 -46.28
C ILE A 243 -10.38 -8.99 -45.35
N GLY A 244 -11.72 -9.00 -45.42
CA GLY A 244 -12.56 -8.22 -44.53
C GLY A 244 -12.34 -8.59 -43.06
N HIS A 245 -12.19 -9.88 -42.77
CA HIS A 245 -11.86 -10.36 -41.42
C HIS A 245 -10.46 -9.92 -41.00
N ALA A 246 -9.45 -10.09 -41.86
CA ALA A 246 -8.09 -9.66 -41.58
C ALA A 246 -7.99 -8.16 -41.30
N MET A 247 -8.69 -7.33 -42.08
CA MET A 247 -8.67 -5.87 -41.91
C MET A 247 -9.33 -5.44 -40.60
N LEU A 248 -10.45 -6.08 -40.24
CA LEU A 248 -11.14 -5.81 -38.99
C LEU A 248 -10.28 -6.25 -37.79
N ALA A 249 -9.68 -7.44 -37.85
CA ALA A 249 -8.76 -7.93 -36.84
C ALA A 249 -7.56 -6.98 -36.68
N ALA A 250 -6.85 -6.63 -37.76
CA ALA A 250 -5.73 -5.69 -37.71
C ALA A 250 -6.14 -4.33 -37.11
N SER A 251 -7.35 -3.84 -37.41
CA SER A 251 -7.86 -2.57 -36.85
C SER A 251 -8.11 -2.60 -35.33
N ILE A 252 -8.21 -3.80 -34.74
CA ILE A 252 -8.48 -4.03 -33.32
C ILE A 252 -7.19 -4.44 -32.59
N PHE A 253 -6.55 -5.50 -33.07
CA PHE A 253 -5.40 -6.13 -32.41
C PHE A 253 -4.18 -5.21 -32.38
N ASP A 254 -3.85 -4.56 -33.50
CA ASP A 254 -2.68 -3.67 -33.57
C ASP A 254 -2.77 -2.51 -32.55
N PRO A 255 -3.83 -1.69 -32.51
CA PRO A 255 -3.87 -0.58 -31.56
C PRO A 255 -4.15 -1.01 -30.12
N MET A 256 -5.04 -1.98 -29.89
CA MET A 256 -5.52 -2.27 -28.53
C MET A 256 -4.69 -3.33 -27.82
N PHE A 257 -4.20 -4.34 -28.54
CA PHE A 257 -3.49 -5.47 -27.94
C PHE A 257 -1.97 -5.36 -28.08
N SER A 258 -1.47 -4.32 -28.75
CA SER A 258 -0.01 -4.01 -28.81
C SER A 258 0.40 -2.80 -27.98
N ASN A 259 -0.53 -1.91 -27.60
CA ASN A 259 -0.23 -0.73 -26.78
C ASN A 259 -1.16 -0.65 -25.56
N PRO A 260 -0.67 -0.80 -24.32
CA PRO A 260 -1.47 -0.70 -23.09
C PRO A 260 -2.15 0.66 -22.89
N PHE A 261 -1.63 1.74 -23.48
CA PHE A 261 -2.12 3.11 -23.29
C PHE A 261 -2.95 3.64 -24.46
N PHE A 262 -3.48 2.74 -25.31
CA PHE A 262 -4.22 3.08 -26.52
C PHE A 262 -5.42 4.01 -26.29
N ALA A 263 -6.05 3.93 -25.11
CA ALA A 263 -7.24 4.71 -24.76
C ALA A 263 -6.92 6.00 -24.00
N ILE A 264 -5.66 6.25 -23.59
CA ILE A 264 -5.34 7.34 -22.65
C ILE A 264 -5.70 8.74 -23.17
N ARG A 265 -5.67 8.93 -24.50
CA ARG A 265 -6.06 10.21 -25.14
C ARG A 265 -7.54 10.57 -24.95
N TYR A 266 -8.38 9.59 -24.63
CA TYR A 266 -9.81 9.77 -24.37
C TYR A 266 -10.09 10.08 -22.89
N PHE A 267 -9.07 9.99 -22.04
CA PHE A 267 -9.16 10.37 -20.64
C PHE A 267 -9.21 11.90 -20.54
N ASN A 268 -10.31 12.41 -19.96
CA ASN A 268 -10.54 13.84 -19.83
C ASN A 268 -9.55 14.44 -18.82
N THR A 269 -8.56 15.17 -19.31
CA THR A 269 -7.72 16.01 -18.47
C THR A 269 -7.91 17.44 -18.91
N ASN A 270 -8.11 18.37 -17.96
CA ASN A 270 -8.10 19.81 -18.20
C ASN A 270 -6.71 20.33 -18.68
N CYS A 271 -5.80 19.42 -19.01
CA CYS A 271 -4.43 19.64 -19.41
C CYS A 271 -4.25 19.18 -20.86
N LYS A 272 -3.10 19.52 -21.46
CA LYS A 272 -2.75 19.03 -22.81
C LYS A 272 -2.80 17.49 -22.81
N PRO A 273 -3.51 16.87 -23.77
CA PRO A 273 -3.69 15.42 -23.77
C PRO A 273 -2.34 14.71 -23.92
N ILE A 274 -2.04 13.81 -22.98
CA ILE A 274 -0.89 12.91 -23.09
C ILE A 274 -1.14 11.95 -24.25
N THR A 275 -0.15 11.80 -25.13
CA THR A 275 -0.28 10.90 -26.29
C THR A 275 -0.01 9.46 -25.88
N SER A 276 -0.79 8.52 -26.44
CA SER A 276 -0.59 7.08 -26.23
C SER A 276 0.82 6.60 -26.62
N SER A 277 1.46 7.26 -27.60
CA SER A 277 2.83 6.94 -28.03
C SER A 277 3.88 7.37 -27.02
N ALA A 278 3.72 8.52 -26.37
CA ALA A 278 4.65 8.99 -25.34
C ALA A 278 4.64 8.05 -24.12
N MET A 279 3.46 7.66 -23.65
CA MET A 279 3.32 6.70 -22.54
C MET A 279 3.87 5.33 -22.89
N PHE A 280 3.62 4.87 -24.12
CA PHE A 280 4.17 3.60 -24.59
C PHE A 280 5.70 3.65 -24.70
N GLY A 281 6.27 4.76 -25.19
CA GLY A 281 7.72 4.95 -25.26
C GLY A 281 8.38 4.97 -23.86
N LEU A 282 7.73 5.60 -22.87
CA LEU A 282 8.19 5.53 -21.48
C LEU A 282 8.19 4.09 -20.95
N TYR A 283 7.08 3.37 -21.15
CA TYR A 283 6.97 1.97 -20.76
C TYR A 283 8.04 1.07 -21.40
N GLN A 284 8.32 1.25 -22.70
CA GLN A 284 9.39 0.52 -23.37
C GLN A 284 10.77 0.83 -22.77
N ARG A 285 11.05 2.10 -22.45
CA ARG A 285 12.32 2.48 -21.78
C ARG A 285 12.44 1.86 -20.40
N MET A 286 11.36 1.86 -19.62
CA MET A 286 11.31 1.17 -18.32
C MET A 286 11.56 -0.32 -18.50
N GLY A 287 10.93 -0.95 -19.50
CA GLY A 287 11.10 -2.37 -19.79
C GLY A 287 12.54 -2.76 -20.14
N ASN A 288 13.28 -1.87 -20.81
CA ASN A 288 14.71 -2.08 -21.09
C ASN A 288 15.59 -1.97 -19.84
N ALA A 289 15.17 -1.21 -18.83
CA ALA A 289 15.92 -1.04 -17.57
C ALA A 289 15.57 -2.12 -16.54
N SER A 290 14.27 -2.39 -16.36
CA SER A 290 13.74 -3.44 -15.49
C SER A 290 12.40 -3.93 -16.04
N PRO A 291 12.35 -5.09 -16.70
CA PRO A 291 11.12 -5.64 -17.27
C PRO A 291 10.00 -5.81 -16.22
N SER A 292 10.30 -6.44 -15.08
CA SER A 292 9.30 -6.73 -14.04
C SER A 292 8.67 -5.44 -13.48
N GLU A 293 9.49 -4.46 -13.11
CA GLU A 293 9.00 -3.17 -12.59
C GLU A 293 8.18 -2.41 -13.63
N ALA A 294 8.56 -2.48 -14.92
CA ALA A 294 7.79 -1.84 -15.99
C ALA A 294 6.38 -2.44 -16.10
N HIS A 295 6.25 -3.77 -15.99
CA HIS A 295 4.96 -4.45 -16.04
C HIS A 295 4.11 -4.20 -14.80
N ILE A 296 4.72 -4.18 -13.61
CA ILE A 296 4.06 -3.80 -12.35
C ILE A 296 3.52 -2.37 -12.48
N TRP A 297 4.37 -1.41 -12.86
CA TRP A 297 4.00 -0.01 -13.04
C TRP A 297 2.84 0.16 -14.04
N ARG A 298 2.94 -0.45 -15.23
CA ARG A 298 1.85 -0.43 -16.23
C ARG A 298 0.55 -0.93 -15.62
N SER A 299 0.58 -2.10 -15.00
CA SER A 299 -0.62 -2.75 -14.45
C SER A 299 -1.26 -1.91 -13.35
N GLN A 300 -0.46 -1.35 -12.43
CA GLN A 300 -0.93 -0.49 -11.35
C GLN A 300 -1.53 0.82 -11.88
N LEU A 301 -0.84 1.47 -12.81
CA LEU A 301 -1.34 2.70 -13.44
C LEU A 301 -2.68 2.45 -14.14
N LEU A 302 -2.79 1.37 -14.93
CA LEU A 302 -4.04 1.07 -15.61
C LEU A 302 -5.16 0.67 -14.65
N ARG A 303 -4.88 -0.12 -13.60
CA ARG A 303 -5.86 -0.42 -12.54
C ARG A 303 -6.37 0.86 -11.87
N PHE A 304 -5.48 1.81 -11.59
CA PHE A 304 -5.86 3.10 -11.03
C PHE A 304 -6.78 3.89 -11.97
N LEU A 305 -6.45 3.91 -13.27
CA LEU A 305 -7.22 4.64 -14.28
C LEU A 305 -8.52 3.93 -14.70
N THR A 306 -8.65 2.62 -14.51
CA THR A 306 -9.86 1.86 -14.84
C THR A 306 -10.82 1.73 -13.65
N LYS A 307 -10.36 1.92 -12.42
CA LYS A 307 -11.22 1.93 -11.23
C LYS A 307 -12.06 3.20 -11.17
N PRO A 308 -13.40 3.11 -11.05
CA PRO A 308 -14.25 4.27 -10.80
C PRO A 308 -13.85 4.94 -9.48
N GLN A 309 -13.66 6.26 -9.50
CA GLN A 309 -13.30 7.01 -8.29
C GLN A 309 -14.57 7.44 -7.53
N PRO A 310 -14.56 7.42 -6.18
CA PRO A 310 -15.67 7.92 -5.38
C PRO A 310 -15.96 9.40 -5.72
N GLY A 311 -17.19 9.71 -6.12
CA GLY A 311 -17.58 11.08 -6.51
C GLY A 311 -17.26 11.48 -7.96
N SER A 312 -16.56 10.64 -8.73
CA SER A 312 -16.35 10.87 -10.17
C SER A 312 -16.26 9.55 -10.96
N PRO A 313 -17.35 8.77 -11.06
CA PRO A 313 -17.35 7.50 -11.80
C PRO A 313 -17.07 7.66 -13.30
N GLU A 314 -17.33 8.85 -13.85
CA GLU A 314 -17.02 9.25 -15.22
C GLU A 314 -15.51 9.40 -15.50
N SER A 315 -14.67 9.50 -14.46
CA SER A 315 -13.22 9.69 -14.60
C SER A 315 -12.43 8.37 -14.76
N SER A 316 -13.08 7.29 -15.19
CA SER A 316 -12.45 5.99 -15.43
C SER A 316 -12.31 5.71 -16.92
N LEU A 317 -11.19 5.12 -17.35
CA LEU A 317 -10.97 4.58 -18.70
C LEU A 317 -12.00 3.51 -19.08
N ALA A 318 -12.59 2.84 -18.09
CA ALA A 318 -13.66 1.86 -18.27
C ALA A 318 -15.07 2.48 -18.19
N SER A 319 -15.19 3.81 -18.10
CA SER A 319 -16.50 4.48 -18.09
C SER A 319 -17.24 4.28 -19.42
N PRO A 320 -18.58 4.16 -19.40
CA PRO A 320 -19.39 4.00 -20.61
C PRO A 320 -19.11 5.09 -21.65
N ARG A 321 -18.94 6.34 -21.22
CA ARG A 321 -18.65 7.49 -22.10
C ARG A 321 -17.34 7.35 -22.85
N ILE A 322 -16.25 6.95 -22.18
CA ILE A 322 -14.95 6.77 -22.83
C ILE A 322 -15.00 5.59 -23.80
N ILE A 323 -15.64 4.49 -23.40
CA ILE A 323 -15.82 3.31 -24.25
C ILE A 323 -16.59 3.67 -25.52
N GLU A 324 -17.72 4.37 -25.38
CA GLU A 324 -18.56 4.82 -26.50
C GLU A 324 -17.81 5.78 -27.43
N SER A 325 -17.09 6.77 -26.87
CA SER A 325 -16.31 7.73 -27.65
C SER A 325 -15.19 7.04 -28.45
N TYR A 326 -14.47 6.12 -27.81
CA TYR A 326 -13.43 5.33 -28.45
C TYR A 326 -14.01 4.44 -29.55
N SER A 327 -15.03 3.63 -29.22
CA SER A 327 -15.59 2.64 -30.13
C SER A 327 -16.24 3.30 -31.34
N THR A 328 -17.03 4.36 -31.13
CA THR A 328 -17.65 5.15 -32.20
C THR A 328 -16.60 5.78 -33.11
N GLY A 329 -15.56 6.37 -32.51
CA GLY A 329 -14.46 6.97 -33.27
C GLY A 329 -13.72 5.96 -34.14
N LYS A 330 -13.45 4.75 -33.61
CA LYS A 330 -12.78 3.67 -34.33
C LYS A 330 -13.66 3.05 -35.41
N ALA A 331 -14.93 2.79 -35.11
CA ALA A 331 -15.88 2.26 -36.08
C ALA A 331 -16.05 3.20 -37.29
N LYS A 332 -16.25 4.50 -37.04
CA LYS A 332 -16.34 5.52 -38.10
C LYS A 332 -15.04 5.61 -38.91
N LEU A 333 -13.88 5.57 -38.26
CA LEU A 333 -12.60 5.60 -38.96
C LEU A 333 -12.39 4.34 -39.82
N PHE A 334 -12.79 3.18 -39.31
CA PHE A 334 -12.71 1.92 -40.04
C PHE A 334 -13.58 1.96 -41.29
N LEU A 335 -14.86 2.34 -41.18
CA LEU A 335 -15.79 2.45 -42.30
C LEU A 335 -15.38 3.50 -43.35
N LYS A 336 -14.67 4.56 -42.94
CA LYS A 336 -14.10 5.55 -43.88
C LYS A 336 -12.86 5.02 -44.62
N GLY A 337 -12.25 3.94 -44.12
CA GLY A 337 -11.05 3.33 -44.69
C GLY A 337 -11.32 2.39 -45.87
N PRO A 338 -10.31 1.60 -46.28
CA PRO A 338 -10.40 0.73 -47.46
C PRO A 338 -11.46 -0.38 -47.35
N ILE A 339 -11.95 -0.70 -46.14
CA ILE A 339 -13.01 -1.72 -45.96
C ILE A 339 -14.27 -1.38 -46.75
N ARG A 340 -14.55 -0.09 -47.00
CA ARG A 340 -15.70 0.36 -47.79
C ARG A 340 -15.77 -0.25 -49.18
N LEU A 341 -14.61 -0.62 -49.75
CA LEU A 341 -14.48 -1.27 -51.05
C LEU A 341 -14.97 -2.72 -51.03
N LEU A 342 -14.99 -3.34 -49.84
CA LEU A 342 -15.43 -4.71 -49.59
C LEU A 342 -16.88 -4.77 -49.09
N LEU A 343 -17.51 -3.64 -48.75
CA LEU A 343 -18.87 -3.65 -48.21
C LEU A 343 -19.90 -3.89 -49.30
N GLU A 344 -20.92 -4.69 -48.98
CA GLU A 344 -22.14 -4.68 -49.77
C GLU A 344 -22.72 -3.27 -49.73
N ALA A 345 -22.98 -2.69 -50.91
CA ALA A 345 -23.62 -1.38 -51.00
C ALA A 345 -24.87 -1.40 -50.11
N PRO A 346 -24.92 -0.59 -49.04
CA PRO A 346 -26.04 -0.63 -48.12
C PRO A 346 -27.28 -0.18 -48.89
N LYS A 347 -28.39 -0.91 -48.75
CA LYS A 347 -29.69 -0.33 -49.13
C LYS A 347 -29.85 0.93 -48.26
N PRO A 348 -30.13 2.11 -48.84
CA PRO A 348 -30.21 3.34 -48.08
C PRO A 348 -31.22 3.22 -46.93
N GLY A 349 -30.84 3.65 -45.72
CA GLY A 349 -31.68 3.58 -44.52
C GLY A 349 -31.05 2.81 -43.35
N ALA A 350 -31.86 1.99 -42.66
CA ALA A 350 -31.54 1.34 -41.38
C ALA A 350 -30.28 0.45 -41.39
N ILE A 351 -29.93 -0.16 -42.52
CA ILE A 351 -28.78 -1.08 -42.65
C ILE A 351 -27.44 -0.38 -42.36
N GLN A 352 -27.32 0.90 -42.70
CA GLN A 352 -26.08 1.66 -42.48
C GLN A 352 -25.90 2.01 -40.99
N TYR A 353 -26.98 2.29 -40.27
CA TYR A 353 -26.95 2.51 -38.83
C TYR A 353 -26.62 1.22 -38.07
N GLU A 354 -27.25 0.11 -38.46
CA GLU A 354 -26.98 -1.21 -37.86
C GLU A 354 -25.53 -1.65 -38.08
N CYS A 355 -24.97 -1.44 -39.28
CA CYS A 355 -23.57 -1.75 -39.58
C CYS A 355 -22.59 -0.99 -38.66
N LEU A 356 -22.87 0.30 -38.44
CA LEU A 356 -22.08 1.13 -37.52
C LEU A 356 -22.24 0.67 -36.07
N ASP A 357 -23.47 0.38 -35.63
CA ASP A 357 -23.76 -0.03 -34.26
C ASP A 357 -23.10 -1.37 -33.91
N ASP A 358 -23.21 -2.37 -34.80
CA ASP A 358 -22.53 -3.66 -34.64
C ASP A 358 -21.00 -3.48 -34.54
N LEU A 359 -20.40 -2.58 -35.34
CA LEU A 359 -18.98 -2.26 -35.22
C LEU A 359 -18.66 -1.57 -33.90
N CYS A 360 -19.45 -0.58 -33.48
CA CYS A 360 -19.27 0.10 -32.19
C CYS A 360 -19.28 -0.92 -31.05
N HIS A 361 -20.19 -1.89 -31.08
CA HIS A 361 -20.25 -2.98 -30.11
C HIS A 361 -18.97 -3.83 -30.13
N ILE A 362 -18.50 -4.24 -31.31
CA ILE A 362 -17.25 -5.01 -31.46
C ILE A 362 -16.04 -4.25 -30.90
N PHE A 363 -15.88 -2.97 -31.26
CA PHE A 363 -14.77 -2.14 -30.78
C PHE A 363 -14.86 -1.92 -29.26
N ALA A 364 -16.06 -1.77 -28.70
CA ALA A 364 -16.28 -1.65 -27.26
C ALA A 364 -15.88 -2.93 -26.50
N CYS A 365 -16.35 -4.10 -26.97
CA CYS A 365 -15.98 -5.39 -26.37
C CYS A 365 -14.46 -5.63 -26.43
N ALA A 366 -13.84 -5.34 -27.58
CA ALA A 366 -12.39 -5.49 -27.74
C ALA A 366 -11.61 -4.54 -26.83
N MET A 367 -12.07 -3.29 -26.67
CA MET A 367 -11.48 -2.32 -25.76
C MET A 367 -11.56 -2.78 -24.30
N GLN A 368 -12.74 -3.24 -23.86
CA GLN A 368 -12.93 -3.73 -22.49
C GLN A 368 -12.04 -4.95 -22.22
N LEU A 369 -12.00 -5.91 -23.15
CA LEU A 369 -11.13 -7.08 -23.05
C LEU A 369 -9.67 -6.64 -22.93
N SER A 370 -9.18 -5.83 -23.88
CA SER A 370 -7.80 -5.34 -23.86
C SER A 370 -7.45 -4.61 -22.56
N LEU A 371 -8.29 -3.66 -22.09
CA LEU A 371 -8.06 -2.97 -20.82
C LEU A 371 -7.98 -3.93 -19.64
N SER A 372 -8.87 -4.93 -19.58
CA SER A 372 -8.86 -5.92 -18.50
C SER A 372 -7.58 -6.76 -18.48
N LEU A 373 -7.06 -7.13 -19.66
CA LEU A 373 -5.82 -7.88 -19.80
C LEU A 373 -4.61 -7.01 -19.47
N TRP A 374 -4.58 -5.76 -19.93
CA TRP A 374 -3.51 -4.82 -19.59
C TRP A 374 -3.54 -4.36 -18.12
N CYS A 375 -4.57 -4.69 -17.34
CA CYS A 375 -4.53 -4.54 -15.87
C CYS A 375 -3.81 -5.71 -15.17
N GLN A 376 -3.51 -6.81 -15.86
CA GLN A 376 -2.72 -7.91 -15.31
C GLN A 376 -1.23 -7.62 -15.42
N ARG A 377 -0.39 -8.23 -14.55
CA ARG A 377 1.08 -8.06 -14.57
C ARG A 377 1.76 -8.83 -15.71
N THR A 378 1.05 -9.75 -16.35
CA THR A 378 1.51 -10.46 -17.54
C THR A 378 1.82 -9.49 -18.67
N GLN A 379 2.92 -9.75 -19.39
CA GLN A 379 3.27 -9.00 -20.59
C GLN A 379 2.53 -9.62 -21.77
N MET A 380 1.59 -8.88 -22.34
CA MET A 380 0.95 -9.28 -23.58
C MET A 380 1.78 -8.82 -24.78
N ALA A 381 1.91 -9.69 -25.77
CA ALA A 381 2.47 -9.36 -27.07
C ALA A 381 1.52 -9.84 -28.17
N CYS A 382 1.29 -8.96 -29.14
CA CYS A 382 0.57 -9.27 -30.36
C CYS A 382 1.55 -9.22 -31.53
N ASN A 383 1.37 -10.08 -32.54
CA ASN A 383 2.24 -10.18 -33.73
C ASN A 383 3.70 -10.65 -33.48
N ALA A 384 4.13 -10.85 -32.23
CA ALA A 384 5.51 -11.24 -31.91
C ALA A 384 5.93 -12.58 -32.54
N VAL A 385 4.98 -13.49 -32.76
CA VAL A 385 5.19 -14.81 -33.38
C VAL A 385 5.69 -14.70 -34.83
N PHE A 386 5.38 -13.61 -35.54
CA PHE A 386 5.71 -13.43 -36.96
C PHE A 386 6.72 -12.32 -37.22
N ALA A 387 7.39 -11.81 -36.17
CA ALA A 387 8.43 -10.79 -36.30
C ALA A 387 9.74 -11.31 -36.91
N GLY A 388 9.82 -12.60 -37.26
CA GLY A 388 10.97 -13.26 -37.88
C GLY A 388 10.72 -13.76 -39.31
N ASN A 389 11.67 -14.55 -39.84
CA ASN A 389 11.59 -15.18 -41.16
C ASN A 389 10.66 -16.42 -41.19
N THR A 390 10.02 -16.78 -40.08
CA THR A 390 9.14 -17.95 -40.01
C THR A 390 7.84 -17.65 -40.75
N ARG A 391 7.83 -18.05 -42.02
CA ARG A 391 6.69 -17.96 -42.94
C ARG A 391 6.07 -19.31 -43.23
N ALA A 392 6.58 -20.38 -42.64
CA ALA A 392 6.04 -21.72 -42.83
C ALA A 392 4.99 -22.02 -41.76
N PHE A 393 3.89 -22.63 -42.17
CA PHE A 393 2.92 -23.21 -41.25
C PHE A 393 3.44 -24.52 -40.66
N LEU A 394 3.18 -24.77 -39.39
CA LEU A 394 3.45 -26.03 -38.71
C LEU A 394 2.28 -26.34 -37.79
N HIS A 395 1.59 -27.47 -37.99
CA HIS A 395 0.46 -27.86 -37.15
C HIS A 395 0.85 -28.14 -35.69
N THR A 396 2.13 -28.46 -35.44
CA THR A 396 2.67 -28.68 -34.09
C THR A 396 2.96 -27.40 -33.33
N ASP A 397 2.98 -26.24 -34.00
CA ASP A 397 3.18 -24.95 -33.36
C ASP A 397 1.84 -24.44 -32.78
N PRO A 398 1.66 -24.44 -31.45
CA PRO A 398 0.40 -24.04 -30.83
C PRO A 398 0.10 -22.54 -31.00
N SER A 399 1.06 -21.73 -31.44
CA SER A 399 0.90 -20.28 -31.62
C SER A 399 0.15 -19.91 -32.89
N MET A 400 -0.13 -20.87 -33.78
CA MET A 400 -0.88 -20.66 -35.00
C MET A 400 -1.82 -21.83 -35.30
N ILE A 401 -2.91 -21.54 -36.00
CA ILE A 401 -3.86 -22.52 -36.51
C ILE A 401 -4.22 -22.16 -37.95
N ALA A 402 -4.36 -23.19 -38.79
CA ALA A 402 -4.85 -23.01 -40.14
C ALA A 402 -6.31 -22.53 -40.10
N HIS A 403 -6.66 -21.60 -40.99
CA HIS A 403 -8.04 -21.16 -41.13
C HIS A 403 -8.93 -22.34 -41.53
N ARG A 404 -10.12 -22.45 -40.90
CA ARG A 404 -11.11 -23.52 -41.12
C ARG A 404 -11.51 -23.81 -42.57
N LEU A 405 -11.22 -22.91 -43.51
CA LEU A 405 -11.47 -23.16 -44.94
C LEU A 405 -10.51 -24.20 -45.55
N HIS A 406 -9.38 -24.46 -44.89
CA HIS A 406 -8.46 -25.54 -45.24
C HIS A 406 -9.03 -26.93 -44.96
N GLN A 407 -10.07 -27.06 -44.11
CA GLN A 407 -10.68 -28.35 -43.75
C GLN A 407 -9.68 -29.42 -43.32
N LEU A 408 -8.72 -29.03 -42.47
CA LEU A 408 -7.84 -29.99 -41.83
C LEU A 408 -8.59 -30.68 -40.69
N ASP A 409 -8.53 -32.01 -40.67
CA ASP A 409 -8.94 -32.82 -39.52
C ASP A 409 -7.88 -32.76 -38.40
N GLU A 410 -8.24 -33.18 -37.19
CA GLU A 410 -7.32 -33.17 -36.04
C GLU A 410 -6.07 -34.02 -36.32
N GLY A 411 -4.89 -33.40 -36.22
CA GLY A 411 -3.60 -34.07 -36.43
C GLY A 411 -3.13 -34.12 -37.89
N GLU A 412 -3.86 -33.53 -38.83
CA GLU A 412 -3.38 -33.45 -40.22
C GLU A 412 -2.20 -32.48 -40.38
N ASN A 413 -1.14 -32.96 -41.04
CA ASN A 413 0.10 -32.22 -41.28
C ASN A 413 0.31 -31.82 -42.75
N LYS A 414 -0.73 -31.89 -43.59
CA LYS A 414 -0.65 -31.67 -45.06
C LYS A 414 -0.16 -30.27 -45.47
N LEU A 415 -0.29 -29.29 -44.56
CA LEU A 415 0.13 -27.91 -44.79
C LEU A 415 1.45 -27.57 -44.10
N ASP A 416 2.07 -28.53 -43.40
CA ASP A 416 3.35 -28.29 -42.73
C ASP A 416 4.43 -27.90 -43.73
N GLY A 417 5.25 -26.91 -43.36
CA GLY A 417 6.31 -26.37 -44.19
C GLY A 417 5.83 -25.41 -45.29
N LYS A 418 4.52 -25.35 -45.57
CA LYS A 418 3.97 -24.48 -46.63
C LYS A 418 3.92 -23.01 -46.19
N GLU A 419 4.04 -22.10 -47.16
CA GLU A 419 4.06 -20.66 -46.89
C GLU A 419 2.70 -20.15 -46.38
N ILE A 420 2.75 -19.31 -45.35
CA ILE A 420 1.61 -18.53 -44.84
C ILE A 420 1.39 -17.34 -45.78
N LEU A 421 0.26 -17.33 -46.47
CA LEU A 421 -0.14 -16.27 -47.40
C LEU A 421 -0.64 -15.02 -46.67
N LEU A 422 -1.47 -15.23 -45.64
CA LEU A 422 -2.18 -14.17 -44.92
C LEU A 422 -2.41 -14.55 -43.47
N ILE A 423 -2.10 -13.64 -42.55
CA ILE A 423 -2.54 -13.69 -41.16
C ILE A 423 -3.91 -13.03 -41.09
N ILE A 424 -4.95 -13.82 -40.82
CA ILE A 424 -6.33 -13.35 -40.70
C ILE A 424 -6.58 -12.77 -39.32
N GLN A 425 -6.06 -13.41 -38.28
CA GLN A 425 -6.08 -12.88 -36.92
C GLN A 425 -4.70 -13.12 -36.32
N PRO A 426 -4.09 -12.09 -35.71
CA PRO A 426 -2.77 -12.25 -35.12
C PRO A 426 -2.82 -13.06 -33.83
N ALA A 427 -1.71 -13.70 -33.49
CA ALA A 427 -1.55 -14.37 -32.21
C ALA A 427 -1.53 -13.32 -31.09
N VAL A 428 -2.12 -13.68 -29.96
CA VAL A 428 -1.96 -12.99 -28.68
C VAL A 428 -1.33 -13.95 -27.70
N VAL A 429 -0.12 -13.60 -27.27
CA VAL A 429 0.66 -14.38 -26.34
C VAL A 429 0.91 -13.55 -25.08
N ALA A 430 1.02 -14.22 -23.95
CA ALA A 430 1.32 -13.61 -22.67
C ALA A 430 2.57 -14.24 -22.08
N PHE A 431 3.36 -13.42 -21.41
CA PHE A 431 4.55 -13.82 -20.68
C PHE A 431 4.40 -13.46 -19.21
N GLY A 432 4.92 -14.32 -18.35
CA GLY A 432 4.89 -14.13 -16.90
C GLY A 432 3.59 -14.55 -16.22
N ASN A 433 3.53 -14.32 -14.92
CA ASN A 433 2.42 -14.66 -14.04
C ASN A 433 1.84 -13.41 -13.35
N GLU A 434 0.88 -13.64 -12.45
CA GLU A 434 0.15 -12.59 -11.71
C GLU A 434 1.03 -11.82 -10.73
N ASP A 435 2.10 -12.45 -10.26
CA ASP A 435 3.08 -11.87 -9.34
C ASP A 435 4.07 -10.94 -10.05
N GLY A 436 4.18 -11.03 -11.38
CA GLY A 436 5.15 -10.28 -12.17
C GLY A 436 6.49 -11.01 -12.29
N GLU A 437 6.45 -12.34 -12.37
CA GLU A 437 7.59 -13.25 -12.48
C GLU A 437 7.44 -14.19 -13.69
N ASN A 438 8.45 -15.00 -13.99
CA ASN A 438 8.45 -16.05 -15.03
C ASN A 438 8.18 -15.54 -16.47
N TYR A 439 8.70 -14.36 -16.84
CA TYR A 439 8.53 -13.79 -18.19
C TYR A 439 9.21 -14.60 -19.31
N ASP A 440 10.02 -15.60 -18.96
CA ASP A 440 10.56 -16.60 -19.88
C ASP A 440 9.50 -17.61 -20.37
N LYS A 441 8.42 -17.79 -19.61
CA LYS A 441 7.35 -18.74 -19.95
C LYS A 441 6.28 -18.07 -20.81
N GLN A 442 6.09 -18.63 -22.00
CA GLN A 442 5.07 -18.20 -22.94
C GLN A 442 3.75 -18.94 -22.70
N LYS A 443 2.65 -18.19 -22.74
CA LYS A 443 1.28 -18.70 -22.78
C LYS A 443 0.59 -18.18 -24.03
N ILE A 444 -0.18 -19.03 -24.69
CA ILE A 444 -0.95 -18.66 -25.88
C ILE A 444 -2.40 -18.40 -25.46
N TRP A 445 -2.80 -17.14 -25.48
CA TRP A 445 -4.18 -16.72 -25.18
C TRP A 445 -5.07 -16.76 -26.42
N SER A 446 -4.51 -16.49 -27.58
CA SER A 446 -5.18 -16.68 -28.86
C SER A 446 -4.14 -17.07 -29.91
N PRO A 447 -4.24 -18.25 -30.54
CA PRO A 447 -3.36 -18.59 -31.65
C PRO A 447 -3.66 -17.68 -32.85
N ALA A 448 -2.67 -17.46 -33.69
CA ALA A 448 -2.88 -16.78 -34.95
C ALA A 448 -3.72 -17.65 -35.88
N ILE A 449 -4.65 -17.04 -36.60
CA ILE A 449 -5.42 -17.71 -37.64
C ILE A 449 -4.78 -17.36 -38.96
N VAL A 450 -4.23 -18.37 -39.64
CA VAL A 450 -3.42 -18.16 -40.85
C VAL A 450 -4.04 -18.85 -42.06
N LEU A 451 -3.88 -18.22 -43.22
CA LEU A 451 -4.16 -18.80 -44.51
C LEU A 451 -2.85 -19.31 -45.11
N VAL A 452 -2.81 -20.59 -45.47
CA VAL A 452 -1.60 -21.27 -45.96
C VAL A 452 -1.72 -21.51 -47.47
N ASN A 453 -0.60 -21.48 -48.18
CA ASN A 453 -0.55 -21.82 -49.59
C ASN A 453 -0.84 -23.31 -49.76
N GLU A 454 -1.95 -23.65 -50.39
CA GLU A 454 -2.32 -25.04 -50.66
C GLU A 454 -1.71 -25.57 -51.95
N LYS A 455 -1.30 -24.69 -52.88
CA LYS A 455 -0.78 -25.10 -54.19
C LYS A 455 0.51 -25.88 -54.00
N GLU A 456 0.64 -26.95 -54.75
CA GLU A 456 1.93 -27.63 -54.94
C GLU A 456 2.73 -26.77 -55.92
N ASP A 457 4.00 -26.54 -55.61
CA ASP A 457 4.93 -25.79 -56.47
C ASP A 457 5.21 -26.52 -57.79
#